data_AF-A0A8J2WG28-F1
#
_entry.id   AF-A0A8J2WG28-F1
#
_cell.length_a   1.000
_cell.length_b   1.000
_cell.length_c   1.000
_cell.angle_alpha   90.00
_cell.angle_beta   90.00
_cell.angle_gamma   90.00
#
_symmetry.space_group_name_H-M   'P 1'
#
loop_
_entity.id
_entity.type
_entity.pdbx_description
1 polymer ?
#
loop_
_entity_poly.entity_id
_entity_poly.type
_entity_poly.pdbx_seq_one_letter_code
_entity_poly.pdbx_strand_id
1 'polypeptide(L)'
;MKINELINYIWRKDSLNKVYFIKDSNCQEFAKFIFERISGIVADSKSKNLCELDVYFDSAADEPSGLISANKGFIITVDELLSRVHDLSSSETLVEIEVYKAAINSWQMVNNRMYHLFVIFKTDQNTYWSIERWPNRFTIQRAKNKDILVNECERETRPGNWFTPVTKQKSSNTKTVGLTSVMDFIWKRDKIGKYRMWSNNSHHFADEVYQEFSLFKMG
;
A
#
# COMPACT_ATOMS: atom_id res chain seq x y z
N MET A 1 -6.06 -0.72 -20.32
CA MET A 1 -6.33 -1.50 -19.10
C MET A 1 -6.11 -2.98 -19.41
N LYS A 2 -5.34 -3.67 -18.57
CA LYS A 2 -5.13 -5.13 -18.68
C LYS A 2 -6.30 -5.88 -18.04
N ILE A 3 -6.49 -7.16 -18.40
CA ILE A 3 -7.58 -7.97 -17.83
C ILE A 3 -7.45 -8.13 -16.29
N ASN A 4 -6.23 -8.32 -15.79
CA ASN A 4 -5.97 -8.42 -14.35
C ASN A 4 -6.33 -7.13 -13.61
N GLU A 5 -6.10 -5.97 -14.22
CA GLU A 5 -6.49 -4.69 -13.63
C GLU A 5 -8.02 -4.58 -13.50
N LEU A 6 -8.77 -5.05 -14.51
CA LEU A 6 -10.23 -5.09 -14.45
C LEU A 6 -10.73 -6.08 -13.38
N ILE A 7 -10.13 -7.26 -13.29
CA ILE A 7 -10.46 -8.26 -12.26
C ILE A 7 -10.24 -7.68 -10.85
N ASN A 8 -9.08 -7.04 -10.64
CA ASN A 8 -8.76 -6.37 -9.38
C ASN A 8 -9.79 -5.27 -9.04
N TYR A 9 -10.18 -4.47 -10.04
CA TYR A 9 -11.20 -3.44 -9.85
C TYR A 9 -12.56 -4.01 -9.40
N ILE A 10 -13.04 -5.06 -10.08
CA ILE A 10 -14.31 -5.74 -9.74
C ILE A 10 -14.26 -6.30 -8.32
N TRP A 11 -13.15 -6.96 -7.98
CA TRP A 11 -12.94 -7.58 -6.68
C TRP A 11 -12.92 -6.55 -5.55
N ARG A 12 -12.18 -5.45 -5.71
CA ARG A 12 -12.10 -4.39 -4.69
C ARG A 12 -13.45 -3.76 -4.38
N LYS A 13 -14.28 -3.59 -5.42
CA LYS A 13 -15.64 -3.04 -5.32
C LYS A 13 -16.68 -4.03 -4.82
N ASP A 14 -16.26 -5.26 -4.50
CA ASP A 14 -17.13 -6.33 -4.00
C ASP A 14 -18.34 -6.58 -4.92
N SER A 15 -18.19 -6.29 -6.23
CA SER A 15 -19.31 -6.21 -7.17
C SER A 15 -19.97 -7.57 -7.40
N LEU A 16 -19.25 -8.68 -7.20
CA LEU A 16 -19.78 -10.04 -7.37
C LEU A 16 -20.54 -10.56 -6.15
N ASN A 17 -20.37 -9.93 -4.98
CA ASN A 17 -21.08 -10.30 -3.75
C ASN A 17 -22.36 -9.49 -3.55
N LYS A 18 -22.72 -8.63 -4.50
CA LYS A 18 -23.99 -7.89 -4.47
C LYS A 18 -25.15 -8.88 -4.71
N VAL A 19 -26.17 -8.82 -3.86
CA VAL A 19 -27.38 -9.62 -4.03
C VAL A 19 -28.04 -9.23 -5.35
N TYR A 20 -28.37 -10.24 -6.18
CA TYR A 20 -28.99 -9.99 -7.47
C TYR A 20 -30.41 -9.46 -7.28
N PHE A 21 -30.68 -8.27 -7.80
CA PHE A 21 -32.01 -7.67 -7.83
C PHE A 21 -32.38 -7.31 -9.25
N ILE A 22 -33.53 -7.82 -9.73
CA ILE A 22 -33.99 -7.62 -11.11
C ILE A 22 -34.04 -6.14 -11.49
N LYS A 23 -34.39 -5.24 -10.55
CA LYS A 23 -34.56 -3.81 -10.82
C LYS A 23 -33.27 -2.98 -10.70
N ASP A 24 -32.40 -3.28 -9.72
CA ASP A 24 -31.34 -2.35 -9.32
C ASP A 24 -29.93 -2.98 -9.19
N SER A 25 -29.80 -4.31 -9.27
CA SER A 25 -28.51 -5.02 -9.16
C SER A 25 -28.55 -6.24 -10.08
N ASN A 26 -28.73 -5.97 -11.36
CA ASN A 26 -28.88 -6.96 -12.43
C ASN A 26 -27.67 -6.96 -13.37
N CYS A 27 -27.74 -7.75 -14.44
CA CYS A 27 -26.68 -7.88 -15.43
C CYS A 27 -26.40 -6.59 -16.22
N GLN A 28 -27.39 -5.71 -16.42
CA GLN A 28 -27.23 -4.44 -17.13
C GLN A 28 -26.44 -3.46 -16.28
N GLU A 29 -26.75 -3.35 -14.99
CA GLU A 29 -26.00 -2.52 -14.04
C GLU A 29 -24.54 -3.00 -13.90
N PHE A 30 -24.33 -4.32 -13.83
CA PHE A 30 -22.96 -4.86 -13.84
C PHE A 30 -22.24 -4.55 -15.16
N ALA A 31 -22.87 -4.75 -16.31
CA ALA A 31 -22.27 -4.44 -17.61
C ALA A 31 -21.94 -2.95 -17.75
N LYS A 32 -22.81 -2.06 -17.28
CA LYS A 32 -22.57 -0.61 -17.23
C LYS A 32 -21.37 -0.28 -16.35
N PHE A 33 -21.29 -0.83 -15.14
CA PHE A 33 -20.13 -0.68 -14.24
C PHE A 33 -18.81 -1.10 -14.90
N ILE A 34 -18.80 -2.24 -15.60
CA ILE A 34 -17.62 -2.70 -16.35
C ILE A 34 -17.29 -1.75 -17.50
N PHE A 35 -18.30 -1.34 -18.27
CA PHE A 35 -18.14 -0.45 -19.40
C PHE A 35 -17.59 0.91 -18.99
N GLU A 36 -18.17 1.55 -17.96
CA GLU A 36 -17.68 2.83 -17.42
C GLU A 36 -16.21 2.75 -17.00
N ARG A 37 -15.80 1.64 -16.37
CA ARG A 37 -14.40 1.40 -16.01
C ARG A 37 -13.50 1.28 -17.24
N ILE A 38 -13.91 0.51 -18.26
CA ILE A 38 -13.13 0.30 -19.49
C ILE A 38 -13.02 1.59 -20.30
N SER A 39 -14.12 2.33 -20.43
CA SER A 39 -14.20 3.56 -21.21
C SER A 39 -13.52 4.75 -20.53
N GLY A 40 -13.16 4.64 -19.25
CA GLY A 40 -12.57 5.74 -18.48
C GLY A 40 -13.53 6.91 -18.25
N ILE A 41 -14.82 6.73 -18.55
CA ILE A 41 -15.87 7.72 -18.32
C ILE A 41 -16.26 7.59 -16.86
N VAL A 42 -15.69 8.45 -16.01
CA VAL A 42 -16.12 8.58 -14.63
C VAL A 42 -17.46 9.33 -14.65
N ALA A 43 -18.56 8.58 -14.68
CA ALA A 43 -19.86 9.13 -14.34
C ALA A 43 -19.84 9.46 -12.85
N ASP A 44 -19.78 10.77 -12.56
CA ASP A 44 -20.03 11.43 -11.28
C ASP A 44 -18.81 11.84 -10.43
N SER A 45 -18.55 13.15 -10.45
CA SER A 45 -17.51 13.92 -9.75
C SER A 45 -17.66 13.93 -8.22
N LYS A 46 -18.63 13.21 -7.66
CA LYS A 46 -18.89 13.13 -6.21
C LYS A 46 -18.27 11.91 -5.52
N SER A 47 -17.75 10.94 -6.28
CA SER A 47 -17.09 9.74 -5.77
C SER A 47 -15.55 9.83 -5.87
N LYS A 48 -14.94 10.87 -5.30
CA LYS A 48 -13.51 10.80 -4.90
C LYS A 48 -13.38 9.86 -3.70
N ASN A 49 -13.55 8.57 -3.98
CA ASN A 49 -13.29 7.45 -3.09
C ASN A 49 -11.80 7.09 -3.19
N LEU A 50 -11.28 6.41 -2.18
CA LEU A 50 -9.87 6.04 -1.99
C LEU A 50 -9.23 5.29 -3.18
N CYS A 51 -10.04 4.81 -4.11
CA CYS A 51 -9.65 4.23 -5.39
C CYS A 51 -8.89 5.18 -6.33
N GLU A 52 -8.84 6.49 -6.07
CA GLU A 52 -8.05 7.48 -6.83
C GLU A 52 -6.80 7.98 -6.09
N LEU A 53 -6.35 7.31 -5.03
CA LEU A 53 -5.05 7.66 -4.45
C LEU A 53 -3.93 7.26 -5.40
N ASP A 54 -3.05 8.21 -5.69
CA ASP A 54 -1.79 7.93 -6.36
C ASP A 54 -1.03 6.88 -5.55
N VAL A 55 -0.50 5.86 -6.23
CA VAL A 55 0.35 4.84 -5.63
C VAL A 55 1.75 5.02 -6.17
N TYR A 56 2.69 5.43 -5.33
CA TYR A 56 4.11 5.28 -5.65
C TYR A 56 4.49 3.81 -5.49
N PHE A 57 5.03 3.21 -6.55
CA PHE A 57 5.50 1.85 -6.57
C PHE A 57 6.90 1.75 -7.17
N ASP A 58 7.86 1.29 -6.37
CA ASP A 58 9.21 0.96 -6.81
C ASP A 58 9.52 -0.51 -6.52
N SER A 59 9.68 -1.31 -7.58
CA SER A 59 9.94 -2.75 -7.45
C SER A 59 11.41 -3.08 -7.12
N ALA A 60 12.31 -2.10 -7.18
CA ALA A 60 13.74 -2.26 -7.02
C ALA A 60 14.39 -0.98 -6.47
N ALA A 61 13.98 -0.58 -5.27
CA ALA A 61 14.41 0.66 -4.64
C ALA A 61 15.93 0.75 -4.39
N ASP A 62 16.61 -0.39 -4.31
CA ASP A 62 18.05 -0.51 -4.13
C ASP A 62 18.85 -0.59 -5.44
N GLU A 63 18.19 -0.55 -6.61
CA GLU A 63 18.86 -0.47 -7.91
C GLU A 63 19.11 1.00 -8.33
N PRO A 64 20.19 1.31 -9.07
CA PRO A 64 20.48 2.66 -9.54
C PRO A 64 19.36 3.22 -10.42
N SER A 65 18.97 4.47 -10.18
CA SER A 65 17.92 5.18 -10.93
C SER A 65 18.17 5.26 -12.43
N GLY A 66 19.43 5.21 -12.88
CA GLY A 66 19.83 5.27 -14.28
C GLY A 66 19.43 4.05 -15.14
N LEU A 67 19.02 2.93 -14.53
CA LEU A 67 18.53 1.74 -15.24
C LEU A 67 17.02 1.76 -15.47
N ILE A 68 16.28 2.57 -14.70
CA ILE A 68 14.85 2.75 -14.87
C ILE A 68 14.66 3.94 -15.79
N SER A 69 14.28 3.67 -17.05
CA SER A 69 14.03 4.73 -18.02
C SER A 69 13.13 5.81 -17.42
N ALA A 70 13.53 7.06 -17.64
CA ALA A 70 12.97 8.28 -17.07
C ALA A 70 11.49 8.58 -17.43
N ASN A 71 10.64 7.59 -17.72
CA ASN A 71 9.28 7.81 -18.20
C ASN A 71 8.23 6.70 -17.96
N LYS A 72 8.47 5.73 -17.06
CA LYS A 72 7.34 5.07 -16.39
C LYS A 72 7.31 5.58 -14.97
N GLY A 73 6.50 6.62 -14.75
CA GLY A 73 6.34 7.22 -13.43
C GLY A 73 6.14 6.13 -12.38
N PHE A 74 6.83 6.25 -11.25
CA PHE A 74 6.61 5.40 -10.09
C PHE A 74 5.15 5.47 -9.61
N ILE A 75 4.40 6.51 -10.03
CA ILE A 75 2.98 6.63 -9.80
C ILE A 75 2.18 5.72 -10.74
N ILE A 76 1.51 4.72 -10.18
CA ILE A 76 0.66 3.77 -10.87
C ILE A 76 -0.74 3.74 -10.26
N THR A 77 -1.68 3.09 -10.96
CA THR A 77 -3.01 2.82 -10.41
C THR A 77 -2.97 1.69 -9.38
N VAL A 78 -3.92 1.65 -8.46
CA VAL A 78 -4.08 0.53 -7.51
C VAL A 78 -4.23 -0.81 -8.24
N ASP A 79 -4.97 -0.85 -9.34
CA ASP A 79 -5.22 -2.11 -10.05
C ASP A 79 -3.93 -2.64 -10.73
N GLU A 80 -3.09 -1.73 -11.22
CA GLU A 80 -1.76 -2.06 -11.73
C GLU A 80 -0.80 -2.48 -10.60
N LEU A 81 -0.82 -1.79 -9.46
CA LEU A 81 -0.06 -2.18 -8.26
C LEU A 81 -0.35 -3.63 -7.88
N LEU A 82 -1.63 -3.98 -7.75
CA LEU A 82 -2.06 -5.31 -7.35
C LEU A 82 -1.55 -6.39 -8.31
N SER A 83 -1.59 -6.13 -9.63
CA SER A 83 -1.02 -7.06 -10.62
C SER A 83 0.50 -7.19 -10.46
N ARG A 84 1.23 -6.07 -10.31
CA ARG A 84 2.70 -6.09 -10.19
C ARG A 84 3.16 -6.75 -8.90
N VAL A 85 2.49 -6.47 -7.78
CA VAL A 85 2.77 -7.12 -6.49
C VAL A 85 2.54 -8.62 -6.60
N HIS A 86 1.40 -9.04 -7.16
CA HIS A 86 1.11 -10.45 -7.37
C HIS A 86 2.23 -11.15 -8.15
N ASP A 87 2.65 -10.58 -9.28
CA ASP A 87 3.68 -11.18 -10.12
C ASP A 87 5.04 -11.27 -9.40
N LEU A 88 5.44 -10.20 -8.72
CA LEU A 88 6.73 -10.10 -8.03
C LEU A 88 6.82 -10.90 -6.73
N SER A 89 5.70 -11.08 -6.02
CA SER A 89 5.65 -11.76 -4.72
C SER A 89 5.04 -13.16 -4.79
N SER A 90 4.74 -13.68 -5.98
CA SER A 90 4.02 -14.96 -6.16
C SER A 90 4.72 -16.17 -5.53
N SER A 91 6.05 -16.12 -5.42
CA SER A 91 6.89 -17.16 -4.83
C SER A 91 7.41 -16.80 -3.43
N GLU A 92 7.03 -15.64 -2.89
CA GLU A 92 7.51 -15.12 -1.62
C GLU A 92 6.46 -15.34 -0.52
N THR A 93 6.90 -15.82 0.65
CA THR A 93 6.08 -15.81 1.87
C THR A 93 6.65 -14.85 2.89
N LEU A 94 5.76 -14.19 3.63
CA LEU A 94 6.16 -13.27 4.69
C LEU A 94 6.69 -14.06 5.89
N VAL A 95 7.82 -13.62 6.45
CA VAL A 95 8.44 -14.21 7.63
C VAL A 95 8.53 -13.26 8.82
N GLU A 96 8.67 -11.96 8.58
CA GLU A 96 8.80 -10.95 9.63
C GLU A 96 8.12 -9.64 9.20
N ILE A 97 7.58 -8.94 10.19
CA ILE A 97 7.02 -7.60 10.06
C ILE A 97 7.67 -6.69 11.10
N GLU A 98 8.07 -5.50 10.66
CA GLU A 98 8.69 -4.47 11.49
C GLU A 98 7.94 -3.14 11.30
N VAL A 99 7.70 -2.40 12.39
CA VAL A 99 7.14 -1.04 12.34
C VAL A 99 8.25 -0.05 12.68
N TYR A 100 8.42 0.95 11.83
CA TYR A 100 9.44 1.98 11.97
C TYR A 100 8.82 3.36 12.16
N LYS A 101 9.50 4.17 12.95
CA LYS A 101 9.21 5.58 13.21
C LYS A 101 10.25 6.44 12.52
N ALA A 102 9.79 7.38 11.69
CA ALA A 102 10.60 8.40 11.05
C ALA A 102 10.08 9.81 11.40
N ALA A 103 10.94 10.82 11.28
CA ALA A 103 10.48 12.19 11.27
C ALA A 103 9.64 12.45 10.00
N ILE A 104 8.81 13.49 10.04
CA ILE A 104 8.02 14.00 8.92
C ILE A 104 8.83 15.02 8.12
N ASN A 105 9.71 15.80 8.77
CA ASN A 105 10.61 16.74 8.11
C ASN A 105 11.94 16.93 8.89
N SER A 106 12.98 17.39 8.19
CA SER A 106 14.36 17.48 8.70
C SER A 106 14.56 18.50 9.82
N TRP A 107 13.64 19.48 9.94
CA TRP A 107 13.67 20.53 10.96
C TRP A 107 13.06 20.09 12.31
N GLN A 108 12.54 18.86 12.40
CA GLN A 108 11.98 18.36 13.66
C GLN A 108 13.08 18.09 14.69
N MET A 109 12.98 18.80 15.81
CA MET A 109 13.87 18.64 16.97
C MET A 109 13.33 17.65 18.00
N VAL A 110 12.02 17.34 17.95
CA VAL A 110 11.34 16.38 18.85
C VAL A 110 10.23 15.62 18.12
N ASN A 111 10.14 14.31 18.33
CA ASN A 111 9.16 13.41 17.69
C ASN A 111 8.11 12.84 18.66
N ASN A 112 7.73 13.59 19.70
CA ASN A 112 6.85 13.07 20.75
C ASN A 112 5.38 12.95 20.32
N ARG A 113 4.91 13.74 19.34
CA ARG A 113 3.50 13.72 18.89
C ARG A 113 3.29 13.71 17.38
N MET A 114 4.26 14.14 16.58
CA MET A 114 4.15 14.19 15.12
C MET A 114 5.32 13.46 14.48
N TYR A 115 5.07 12.21 14.08
CA TYR A 115 6.03 11.36 13.39
C TYR A 115 5.31 10.48 12.38
N HIS A 116 6.03 9.96 11.39
CA HIS A 116 5.51 9.02 10.43
C HIS A 116 5.77 7.58 10.89
N LEU A 117 4.78 6.69 10.74
CA LEU A 117 4.94 5.25 10.93
C LEU A 117 4.80 4.53 9.59
N PHE A 118 5.69 3.58 9.34
CA PHE A 118 5.64 2.72 8.18
C PHE A 118 5.99 1.28 8.55
N VAL A 119 5.63 0.35 7.67
CA VAL A 119 5.80 -1.09 7.89
C VAL A 119 6.79 -1.64 6.88
N ILE A 120 7.73 -2.46 7.34
CA ILE A 120 8.60 -3.28 6.51
C ILE A 120 8.25 -4.75 6.74
N PHE A 121 8.01 -5.47 5.66
CA PHE A 121 7.93 -6.93 5.65
C PHE A 121 9.23 -7.53 5.14
N LYS A 122 9.65 -8.63 5.73
CA LYS A 122 10.69 -9.52 5.20
C LYS A 122 10.05 -10.79 4.65
N THR A 123 10.61 -11.30 3.57
CA THR A 123 10.20 -12.57 2.97
C THR A 123 11.20 -13.70 3.24
N ASP A 124 10.76 -14.94 2.99
CA ASP A 124 11.59 -16.15 2.97
C ASP A 124 12.70 -16.12 1.90
N GLN A 125 12.54 -15.30 0.85
CA GLN A 125 13.55 -15.06 -0.18
C GLN A 125 14.55 -13.94 0.17
N ASN A 126 14.53 -13.45 1.41
CA ASN A 126 15.38 -12.35 1.87
C ASN A 126 15.20 -11.07 1.05
N THR A 127 13.97 -10.84 0.57
CA THR A 127 13.52 -9.58 -0.01
C THR A 127 12.68 -8.84 1.02
N TYR A 128 12.58 -7.52 0.85
CA TYR A 128 11.92 -6.63 1.78
C TYR A 128 10.92 -5.75 1.05
N TRP A 129 9.80 -5.48 1.72
CA TRP A 129 8.72 -4.64 1.21
C TRP A 129 8.36 -3.57 2.22
N SER A 130 8.54 -2.30 1.87
CA SER A 130 8.04 -1.16 2.64
C SER A 130 6.64 -0.78 2.16
N ILE A 131 5.74 -0.50 3.09
CA ILE A 131 4.40 0.02 2.81
C ILE A 131 4.13 1.22 3.72
N GLU A 132 3.79 2.35 3.10
CA GLU A 132 3.62 3.63 3.78
C GLU A 132 2.33 4.30 3.37
N ARG A 133 1.63 4.85 4.37
CA ARG A 133 0.39 5.59 4.16
C ARG A 133 0.63 7.09 4.35
N TRP A 134 0.54 7.83 3.26
CA TRP A 134 0.57 9.30 3.25
C TRP A 134 -0.84 9.90 3.15
N PRO A 135 -1.02 11.19 3.45
CA PRO A 135 -2.33 11.84 3.39
C PRO A 135 -3.07 11.67 2.05
N ASN A 136 -2.34 11.71 0.94
CA ASN A 136 -2.88 11.69 -0.43
C ASN A 136 -2.36 10.54 -1.30
N ARG A 137 -1.53 9.64 -0.76
CA ARG A 137 -0.96 8.52 -1.52
C ARG A 137 -0.61 7.32 -0.66
N PHE A 138 -0.26 6.22 -1.33
CA PHE A 138 0.49 5.11 -0.73
C PHE A 138 1.86 5.03 -1.39
N THR A 139 2.84 4.59 -0.61
CA THR A 139 4.19 4.29 -1.12
C THR A 139 4.48 2.83 -0.82
N ILE A 140 4.79 2.06 -1.87
CA ILE A 140 5.15 0.66 -1.78
C ILE A 140 6.51 0.49 -2.47
N GLN A 141 7.48 -0.05 -1.75
CA GLN A 141 8.84 -0.22 -2.24
C GLN A 141 9.33 -1.62 -1.95
N ARG A 142 10.01 -2.23 -2.91
CA ARG A 142 10.67 -3.53 -2.77
C ARG A 142 12.18 -3.36 -2.93
N ALA A 143 12.94 -4.05 -2.10
CA ALA A 143 14.40 -4.08 -2.18
C ALA A 143 14.95 -5.43 -1.69
N LYS A 144 16.20 -5.74 -2.05
CA LYS A 144 16.99 -6.80 -1.40
C LYS A 144 17.76 -6.26 -0.20
N ASN A 145 18.13 -4.98 -0.23
CA ASN A 145 18.74 -4.28 0.89
C ASN A 145 17.68 -3.58 1.76
N LYS A 146 17.45 -4.10 2.98
CA LYS A 146 16.52 -3.50 3.94
C LYS A 146 16.91 -2.07 4.32
N ASP A 147 18.19 -1.76 4.42
CA ASP A 147 18.66 -0.46 4.91
C ASP A 147 18.23 0.68 3.98
N ILE A 148 18.09 0.41 2.68
CA ILE A 148 17.53 1.37 1.72
C ILE A 148 16.07 1.68 2.09
N LEU A 149 15.25 0.68 2.40
CA LEU A 149 13.85 0.91 2.77
C LEU A 149 13.68 1.58 4.14
N VAL A 150 14.64 1.37 5.05
CA VAL A 150 14.65 2.03 6.37
C VAL A 150 15.06 3.50 6.22
N ASN A 151 16.10 3.79 5.43
CA ASN A 151 16.70 5.13 5.38
C ASN A 151 16.17 6.00 4.25
N GLU A 152 15.53 5.42 3.24
CA GLU A 152 15.01 6.13 2.07
C GLU A 152 13.51 5.86 1.87
N CYS A 153 12.83 6.84 1.29
CA CYS A 153 11.45 6.76 0.84
C CYS A 153 11.38 7.42 -0.53
N GLU A 154 10.85 6.72 -1.52
CA GLU A 154 10.76 7.24 -2.90
C GLU A 154 12.13 7.65 -3.49
N ARG A 155 13.20 6.93 -3.11
CA ARG A 155 14.61 7.19 -3.48
C ARG A 155 15.20 8.48 -2.91
N GLU A 156 14.50 9.10 -1.97
CA GLU A 156 14.98 10.25 -1.22
C GLU A 156 15.33 9.82 0.21
N THR A 157 16.40 10.37 0.77
CA THR A 157 16.74 10.11 2.17
C THR A 157 15.61 10.59 3.07
N ARG A 158 15.17 9.74 4.00
CA ARG A 158 14.11 10.10 4.94
C ARG A 158 14.55 11.31 5.76
N PRO A 159 13.60 12.22 6.05
CA PRO A 159 13.88 13.30 6.98
C PRO A 159 14.22 12.70 8.35
N GLY A 160 15.44 12.95 8.78
CA GLY A 160 15.98 12.51 10.06
C GLY A 160 17.23 13.31 10.37
N ASN A 161 17.45 13.58 11.65
CA ASN A 161 18.68 14.19 12.14
C ASN A 161 19.15 13.42 13.38
N TRP A 162 20.30 13.81 13.94
CA TRP A 162 20.87 13.16 15.12
C TRP A 162 19.87 13.03 16.30
N PHE A 163 18.93 13.97 16.44
CA PHE A 163 17.92 13.97 17.51
C PHE A 163 16.68 13.14 17.19
N THR A 164 16.45 12.84 15.91
CA THR A 164 15.24 12.18 15.42
C THR A 164 15.57 11.09 14.38
N PRO A 165 16.43 10.11 14.72
CA PRO A 165 16.77 9.04 13.80
C PRO A 165 15.55 8.16 13.50
N VAL A 166 15.60 7.46 12.37
CA VAL A 166 14.64 6.41 12.06
C VAL A 166 14.84 5.28 13.08
N THR A 167 13.77 4.88 13.76
CA THR A 167 13.85 3.90 14.86
C THR A 167 12.79 2.83 14.70
N LYS A 168 13.21 1.56 14.85
CA LYS A 168 12.28 0.44 14.93
C LYS A 168 11.47 0.54 16.22
N GLN A 169 10.15 0.45 16.12
CA GLN A 169 9.22 0.52 17.24
C GLN A 169 8.78 -0.88 17.69
N LYS A 170 8.45 -1.75 16.74
CA LYS A 170 7.92 -3.10 17.00
C LYS A 170 8.42 -4.06 15.92
N SER A 171 8.54 -5.33 16.25
CA SER A 171 8.73 -6.41 15.27
C SER A 171 8.01 -7.68 15.72
N SER A 172 7.70 -8.56 14.77
CA SER A 172 7.14 -9.89 15.05
C SER A 172 7.38 -10.81 13.87
N ASN A 173 7.36 -12.11 14.11
CA ASN A 173 7.14 -13.06 13.02
C ASN A 173 5.75 -12.84 12.44
N THR A 174 5.59 -13.09 11.14
CA THR A 174 4.30 -12.97 10.47
C THR A 174 3.55 -14.30 10.45
N LYS A 175 2.23 -14.23 10.26
CA LYS A 175 1.47 -15.36 9.72
C LYS A 175 2.09 -15.79 8.39
N THR A 176 2.10 -17.08 8.09
CA THR A 176 2.59 -17.61 6.80
C THR A 176 1.61 -17.27 5.67
N VAL A 177 1.74 -16.08 5.11
CA VAL A 177 0.93 -15.57 4.00
C VAL A 177 1.82 -14.83 2.99
N GLY A 178 1.32 -14.64 1.76
CA GLY A 178 2.01 -13.83 0.75
C GLY A 178 1.67 -12.35 0.86
N LEU A 179 2.45 -11.50 0.19
CA LEU A 179 2.21 -10.05 0.19
C LEU A 179 0.87 -9.66 -0.46
N THR A 180 0.35 -10.48 -1.37
CA THR A 180 -1.01 -10.33 -1.93
C THR A 180 -2.08 -10.28 -0.85
N SER A 181 -1.93 -11.03 0.25
CA SER A 181 -2.86 -10.98 1.38
C SER A 181 -2.82 -9.63 2.11
N VAL A 182 -1.66 -8.98 2.17
CA VAL A 182 -1.51 -7.62 2.72
C VAL A 182 -2.20 -6.62 1.82
N MET A 183 -2.00 -6.72 0.50
CA MET A 183 -2.67 -5.85 -0.46
C MET A 183 -4.19 -6.02 -0.40
N ASP A 184 -4.65 -7.27 -0.24
CA ASP A 184 -6.07 -7.56 -0.06
C ASP A 184 -6.63 -6.90 1.20
N PHE A 185 -5.90 -6.96 2.32
CA PHE A 185 -6.31 -6.31 3.54
C PHE A 185 -6.46 -4.78 3.38
N ILE A 186 -5.50 -4.15 2.70
CA ILE A 186 -5.45 -2.69 2.50
C ILE A 186 -6.56 -2.21 1.56
N TRP A 187 -6.79 -2.93 0.45
CA TRP A 187 -7.65 -2.45 -0.65
C TRP A 187 -8.99 -3.16 -0.83
N LYS A 188 -9.27 -4.26 -0.12
CA LYS A 188 -10.61 -4.88 -0.16
C LYS A 188 -11.63 -3.97 0.51
N ARG A 189 -12.77 -3.75 -0.14
CA ARG A 189 -13.93 -2.98 0.39
C ARG A 189 -13.63 -1.52 0.75
N ASP A 190 -12.57 -0.91 0.21
CA ASP A 190 -12.13 0.44 0.58
C ASP A 190 -11.99 0.58 2.13
N LYS A 191 -11.58 -0.50 2.84
CA LYS A 191 -11.58 -0.61 4.31
C LYS A 191 -10.83 0.52 5.01
N ILE A 192 -9.71 0.96 4.43
CA ILE A 192 -8.96 2.09 4.95
C ILE A 192 -9.69 3.34 4.48
N GLY A 193 -10.53 3.91 5.35
CA GLY A 193 -11.29 5.12 5.07
C GLY A 193 -10.41 6.33 4.67
N LYS A 194 -11.02 7.49 4.45
CA LYS A 194 -10.27 8.73 4.14
C LYS A 194 -9.23 9.02 5.23
N TYR A 195 -8.00 9.37 4.82
CA TYR A 195 -6.96 9.76 5.76
C TYR A 195 -7.43 10.95 6.60
N ARG A 196 -7.29 10.89 7.92
CA ARG A 196 -7.44 12.09 8.76
C ARG A 196 -6.26 12.20 9.70
N MET A 197 -5.69 13.39 9.79
CA MET A 197 -4.50 13.67 10.60
C MET A 197 -4.63 13.17 12.05
N TRP A 198 -5.84 13.27 12.62
CA TRP A 198 -6.16 12.92 14.01
C TRP A 198 -6.83 11.56 14.20
N SER A 199 -7.15 10.84 13.11
CA SER A 199 -7.83 9.54 13.14
C SER A 199 -7.71 8.89 11.77
N ASN A 200 -7.27 7.64 11.65
CA ASN A 200 -6.96 6.99 10.37
C ASN A 200 -5.80 7.70 9.62
N ASN A 201 -4.62 7.70 10.23
CA ASN A 201 -3.36 8.23 9.72
C ASN A 201 -2.32 7.10 9.58
N SER A 202 -1.04 7.44 9.37
CA SER A 202 0.04 6.44 9.28
C SER A 202 0.20 5.58 10.54
N HIS A 203 -0.18 6.07 11.72
CA HIS A 203 -0.09 5.30 12.97
C HIS A 203 -1.17 4.23 13.02
N HIS A 204 -2.42 4.63 12.78
CA HIS A 204 -3.53 3.68 12.69
C HIS A 204 -3.28 2.63 11.61
N PHE A 205 -2.82 3.07 10.44
CA PHE A 205 -2.47 2.17 9.35
C PHE A 205 -1.40 1.14 9.77
N ALA A 206 -0.27 1.60 10.31
CA ALA A 206 0.82 0.72 10.71
C ALA A 206 0.40 -0.25 11.82
N ASP A 207 -0.38 0.22 12.81
CA ASP A 207 -0.89 -0.63 13.88
C ASP A 207 -1.90 -1.66 13.38
N GLU A 208 -2.83 -1.29 12.48
CA GLU A 208 -3.81 -2.23 11.90
C GLU A 208 -3.13 -3.31 11.06
N VAL A 209 -2.18 -2.93 10.20
CA VAL A 209 -1.39 -3.88 9.40
C VAL A 209 -0.57 -4.78 10.34
N TYR A 210 0.08 -4.20 11.36
CA TYR A 210 0.85 -4.99 12.30
C TYR A 210 0.01 -6.02 13.04
N GLN A 211 -1.13 -5.63 13.60
CA GLN A 211 -2.02 -6.52 14.34
C GLN A 211 -2.68 -7.59 13.45
N GLU A 212 -2.94 -7.28 12.18
CA GLU A 212 -3.50 -8.26 11.27
C GLU A 212 -2.46 -9.31 10.86
N PHE A 213 -1.21 -8.93 10.61
CA PHE A 213 -0.22 -9.84 10.03
C PHE A 213 0.80 -10.41 11.02
N SER A 214 0.89 -9.87 12.24
CA SER A 214 1.73 -10.46 13.29
C SER A 214 1.21 -11.83 13.73
N LEU A 215 2.13 -12.72 14.07
CA LEU A 215 1.80 -14.04 14.63
C LEU A 215 1.24 -13.91 16.05
N PHE A 216 1.68 -12.90 16.80
CA PHE A 216 1.21 -12.59 18.14
C PHE A 216 0.43 -11.28 18.13
N LYS A 217 -0.85 -11.34 18.49
CA LYS A 217 -1.64 -10.14 18.77
C LYS A 217 -1.20 -9.61 20.14
N MET A 218 -0.67 -8.40 20.20
CA MET A 218 -0.53 -7.72 21.48
C MET A 218 -1.94 -7.34 21.93
N GLY A 219 -2.40 -7.98 23.02
CA GLY A 219 -3.67 -7.68 23.69
C GLY A 219 -3.65 -6.35 24.42
#